data_AF-A0A6P0YD00-F1
#
_entry.id   AF-A0A6P0YD00-F1
#
_cell.length_a   1.000
_cell.length_b   1.000
_cell.length_c   1.000
_cell.angle_alpha   90.00
_cell.angle_beta   90.00
_cell.angle_gamma   90.00
#
_symmetry.space_group_name_H-M   'P 1'
#
loop_
_entity.id
_entity.type
_entity.pdbx_description
1 polymer ?
#
loop_
_entity_poly.entity_id
_entity_poly.type
_entity_poly.pdbx_seq_one_letter_code
_entity_poly.pdbx_strand_id
1 'polypeptide(L)' 'MKAGERNDLGYQMEIHGECRIVYQPYNPLSCGATLWIETHSPVQFVDTKFNPSKARRPYRYT' A
#
# COMPACT_ATOMS: atom_id res chain seq x y z
N MET A 1 0.08 1.54 2.89
CA MET A 1 1.36 1.02 2.36
C MET A 1 2.43 1.15 3.43
N LYS A 2 3.21 0.10 3.69
CA LYS A 2 4.40 0.15 4.53
C LYS A 2 5.63 0.04 3.63
N ALA A 3 6.56 1.00 3.74
CA ALA A 3 7.83 1.04 3.02
C ALA A 3 8.96 1.29 4.03
N GLY A 4 9.60 0.23 4.52
CA GLY A 4 10.53 0.31 5.66
C GLY A 4 9.82 0.82 6.91
N GLU A 5 10.30 1.93 7.47
CA GLU A 5 9.69 2.60 8.64
C GLU A 5 8.52 3.51 8.28
N ARG A 6 8.31 3.79 6.98
CA ARG A 6 7.26 4.70 6.52
C ARG A 6 5.95 3.95 6.35
N ASN A 7 4.89 4.49 6.95
CA ASN A 7 3.52 4.04 6.74
C ASN A 7 2.73 5.18 6.08
N ASP A 8 2.14 4.90 4.92
CA ASP A 8 1.30 5.83 4.18
C ASP A 8 -0.14 5.26 4.07
N LEU A 9 -1.14 6.11 4.24
CA LEU A 9 -2.56 5.83 4.06
C LEU A 9 -3.01 6.38 2.69
N GLY A 10 -3.89 5.62 2.04
CA GLY A 10 -4.55 6.01 0.79
C GLY A 10 -5.61 4.98 0.40
N TYR A 11 -6.63 5.44 -0.34
CA TYR A 11 -7.76 4.60 -0.74
C TYR A 11 -7.54 3.87 -2.07
N GLN A 12 -6.63 4.37 -2.91
CA GLN A 12 -6.34 3.82 -4.23
C GLN A 12 -4.86 4.03 -4.58
N MET A 13 -4.27 3.06 -5.29
CA MET A 13 -2.91 3.14 -5.80
C MET A 13 -2.77 2.44 -7.15
N GLU A 14 -1.79 2.86 -7.94
CA GLU A 14 -1.30 2.15 -9.12
C GLU A 14 0.07 1.55 -8.84
N ILE A 15 0.32 0.37 -9.41
CA ILE A 15 1.62 -0.32 -9.36
C ILE A 15 2.10 -0.43 -10.80
N HIS A 16 3.24 0.20 -11.11
CA HIS A 16 3.80 0.20 -12.47
C HIS A 16 4.81 -0.94 -12.63
N GLY A 17 4.31 -2.18 -12.62
CA GLY A 17 5.12 -3.37 -12.84
C GLY A 17 4.56 -4.60 -12.11
N GLU A 18 5.43 -5.59 -11.93
CA GLU A 18 5.05 -6.84 -11.30
C GLU A 18 4.67 -6.65 -9.82
N CYS A 19 3.70 -7.44 -9.38
CA CYS A 19 3.34 -7.56 -7.97
C CYS A 19 2.82 -8.96 -7.67
N ARG A 20 2.86 -9.33 -6.39
CA ARG A 20 2.32 -10.58 -5.88
C ARG A 20 1.24 -10.28 -4.85
N ILE A 21 0.07 -10.88 -5.03
CA ILE A 21 -0.97 -10.89 -4.00
C ILE A 21 -0.72 -12.10 -3.11
N VAL A 22 -0.59 -11.87 -1.80
CA VAL A 22 -0.33 -12.92 -0.82
C VAL A 22 -1.48 -12.99 0.16
N TYR A 23 -2.09 -14.18 0.27
CA TYR A 23 -3.13 -14.48 1.24
C TYR A 23 -2.61 -15.53 2.24
N GLN A 24 -2.53 -15.15 3.51
CA GLN A 24 -2.07 -16.01 4.61
C GLN A 24 -2.94 -15.79 5.86
N PRO A 25 -4.09 -16.46 5.98
CA PRO A 25 -5.02 -16.26 7.10
C PRO A 25 -4.52 -16.87 8.42
N TYR A 26 -3.71 -17.93 8.36
CA TYR A 26 -3.27 -18.68 9.55
C TYR A 26 -1.89 -18.27 10.07
N ASN A 27 -1.12 -17.52 9.27
CA ASN A 27 0.18 -16.98 9.64
C ASN A 27 0.30 -15.54 9.11
N PRO A 28 -0.42 -14.58 9.71
CA PRO A 28 -0.42 -13.19 9.25
C PRO A 28 0.94 -12.51 9.47
N LEU A 29 1.18 -11.41 8.76
CA LEU A 29 2.31 -10.53 9.05
C LEU A 29 2.23 -10.00 10.49
N SER A 30 3.36 -9.58 11.06
CA SER A 30 3.43 -9.03 12.43
C SER A 30 2.53 -7.80 12.65
N CYS A 31 2.15 -7.10 11.58
CA CYS A 31 1.17 -6.01 11.61
C CYS A 31 -0.30 -6.46 11.60
N GLY A 32 -0.57 -7.77 11.61
CA GLY A 32 -1.90 -8.37 11.59
C GLY A 32 -2.53 -8.56 10.20
N ALA A 33 -1.83 -8.17 9.12
CA ALA A 33 -2.37 -8.33 7.77
C ALA A 33 -2.40 -9.81 7.34
N THR A 34 -3.58 -10.25 6.88
CA THR A 34 -3.82 -11.61 6.32
C THR A 34 -3.85 -11.62 4.80
N LEU A 35 -4.03 -10.46 4.17
CA LEU A 35 -3.97 -10.24 2.73
C LEU A 35 -3.13 -9.00 2.46
N TRP A 36 -2.13 -9.10 1.59
CA TRP A 36 -1.29 -7.98 1.19
C TRP A 36 -0.78 -8.14 -0.24
N ILE A 37 -0.18 -7.05 -0.74
CA ILE A 37 0.49 -7.00 -2.04
C ILE A 37 1.97 -6.75 -1.78
N GLU A 38 2.83 -7.57 -2.37
CA GLU A 38 4.28 -7.39 -2.39
C GLU A 38 4.73 -6.91 -3.77
N THR A 39 5.58 -5.88 -3.81
CA THR A 39 6.15 -5.38 -5.06
C THR A 39 7.46 -4.63 -4.80
N HIS A 40 8.38 -4.72 -5.75
CA HIS A 40 9.56 -3.84 -5.86
C HIS A 40 9.36 -2.75 -6.92
N SER A 41 8.23 -2.78 -7.63
CA SER A 41 7.89 -1.81 -8.67
C SER A 41 7.48 -0.48 -8.04
N PRO A 42 7.65 0.65 -8.77
CA PRO A 42 7.14 1.94 -8.32
C PRO A 42 5.63 1.90 -8.08
N VAL A 43 5.19 2.55 -7.00
CA VAL A 43 3.78 2.69 -6.66
C VAL A 43 3.40 4.16 -6.53
N GLN A 44 2.20 4.50 -6.98
CA GLN A 44 1.66 5.86 -6.95
C GLN A 44 0.28 5.86 -6.29
N PHE A 45 0.11 6.68 -5.25
CA PHE A 45 -1.22 6.95 -4.70
C PHE A 45 -2.02 7.82 -5.65
N VAL A 46 -3.28 7.46 -5.87
CA VAL A 46 -4.20 8.21 -6.73
C VAL A 46 -5.56 8.38 -6.05
N ASP A 47 -6.33 9.40 -6.44
CA ASP A 47 -7.72 9.55 -6.00
C ASP A 47 -8.66 8.68 -6.85
N THR A 48 -9.97 8.73 -6.57
CA THR A 48 -11.00 7.97 -7.31
C THR A 48 -11.12 8.37 -8.79
N LYS A 49 -10.45 9.45 -9.20
CA LYS A 49 -10.36 9.94 -10.57
C LYS A 49 -8.94 9.75 -11.13
N PHE A 50 -8.12 8.91 -10.49
CA PHE A 50 -6.73 8.62 -10.85
C PHE A 50 -5.80 9.84 -10.80
N ASN A 51 -6.15 10.89 -10.04
CA ASN A 51 -5.28 12.07 -9.86
C ASN A 51 -4.29 11.86 -8.71
N PRO A 52 -2.99 12.12 -8.90
CA PRO A 52 -1.97 11.83 -7.90
C PRO A 52 -1.80 12.91 -6.81
N SER A 53 -2.27 14.14 -7.04
CA SER A 53 -1.87 15.32 -6.24
C SER A 53 -2.44 15.39 -4.82
N LYS A 54 -3.45 14.57 -4.46
CA LYS A 54 -4.16 14.66 -3.17
C LYS A 54 -4.31 13.33 -2.42
N ALA A 55 -3.74 12.25 -2.94
CA ALA A 55 -4.12 10.90 -2.54
C ALA A 55 -3.29 10.32 -1.37
N ARG A 56 -2.07 10.81 -1.16
CA ARG A 56 -1.15 10.27 -0.15
C ARG A 56 -1.28 11.01 1.18
N ARG A 57 -1.53 10.28 2.27
CA ARG A 57 -1.47 10.81 3.64
C ARG A 57 -0.46 10.01 4.49
N PRO A 58 0.55 10.62 5.10
CA PRO A 58 1.42 9.92 6.04
C PRO A 58 0.62 9.46 7.27
N TYR A 59 0.89 8.25 7.76
CA TYR A 59 0.15 7.67 8.91
C TYR A 59 0.36 8.45 10.22
N ARG A 60 1.51 9.12 10.39
CA ARG A 60 1.92 9.76 11.65
C ARG A 60 1.36 11.17 11.91
N TYR A 61 0.25 11.55 11.29
CA TYR A 61 -0.38 12.87 11.51
C TYR A 61 -1.83 12.73 12.03
N THR A 62 -1.97 12.09 13.19
CA THR A 62 -3.08 12.32 14.14
C THR A 62 -2.52 13.03 15.36
#